data_AF-A0A3S4U598-F1
#
_entry.id   AF-A0A3S4U598-F1
#
_cell.length_a   1.000
_cell.length_b   1.000
_cell.length_c   1.000
_cell.angle_alpha   90.00
_cell.angle_beta   90.00
_cell.angle_gamma   90.00
#
_symmetry.space_group_name_H-M   'P 1'
#
loop_
_entity.id
_entity.type
_entity.pdbx_description
1 polymer ?
#
loop_
_entity_poly.entity_id
_entity_poly.type
_entity_poly.pdbx_seq_one_letter_code
_entity_poly.pdbx_strand_id
1 'polypeptide(L)'
;MNNLKTQNSTNFQPRTSKKKARKDPNSPFIREKLELPEGHNKLLLHSCCAPCSGEVMEAILASGIEFTIYFYNPNIHPLKEYLIRKEENIRFAKKFGIPFIDADYDRQNWFDRAKGMECEPERGIRCTMCFDMRFEKAAEYAHEHGFPVFTSCLGISRWKDMNQINGCGHRAAENTMMLFTGTTTGAKKAAHNE
;
A
#
# COMPACT_ATOMS: atom_id res chain seq x y z
N MET A 1 -3.74 65.00 17.70
CA MET A 1 -2.76 63.94 18.01
C MET A 1 -3.56 62.76 18.56
N ASN A 2 -4.04 61.87 17.69
CA ASN A 2 -3.42 60.56 17.35
C ASN A 2 -3.60 59.54 18.49
N ASN A 3 -4.00 58.28 18.33
CA ASN A 3 -4.73 57.48 17.33
C ASN A 3 -4.93 56.08 17.99
N LEU A 4 -5.74 55.19 17.37
CA LEU A 4 -5.94 53.74 17.68
C LEU A 4 -6.91 53.41 18.86
N LYS A 5 -7.87 52.49 18.76
CA LYS A 5 -7.89 51.20 18.04
C LYS A 5 -9.28 50.85 17.48
N THR A 6 -9.22 50.31 16.28
CA THR A 6 -10.21 49.60 15.46
C THR A 6 -10.99 48.53 16.24
N GLN A 7 -12.32 48.52 16.14
CA GLN A 7 -13.15 47.35 16.42
C GLN A 7 -13.57 46.71 15.09
N ASN A 8 -12.89 45.63 14.70
CA ASN A 8 -13.36 44.73 13.64
C ASN A 8 -14.32 43.71 14.28
N SER A 9 -15.60 43.81 13.94
CA SER A 9 -16.58 42.77 14.22
C SER A 9 -16.29 41.54 13.34
N THR A 10 -15.70 40.51 13.91
CA THR A 10 -15.55 39.21 13.23
C THR A 10 -16.92 38.53 13.18
N ASN A 11 -17.54 38.53 12.00
CA ASN A 11 -18.71 37.74 11.66
C ASN A 11 -18.39 36.24 11.81
N PHE A 12 -18.88 35.61 12.88
CA PHE A 12 -18.85 34.16 13.06
C PHE A 12 -20.06 33.55 12.36
N GLN A 13 -19.88 33.06 11.13
CA GLN A 13 -20.90 32.23 10.47
C GLN A 13 -20.74 30.77 10.88
N PRO A 14 -21.79 30.11 11.42
CA PRO A 14 -21.72 28.71 11.80
C PRO A 14 -21.58 27.82 10.55
N ARG A 15 -20.55 26.97 10.53
CA ARG A 15 -20.36 25.96 9.48
C ARG A 15 -21.52 24.96 9.52
N THR A 16 -22.35 24.96 8.47
CA THR A 16 -23.35 23.92 8.27
C THR A 16 -22.65 22.60 7.93
N SER A 17 -22.61 21.69 8.90
CA SER A 17 -22.21 20.29 8.67
C SER A 17 -23.20 19.66 7.69
N LYS A 18 -22.80 19.50 6.42
CA LYS A 18 -23.54 18.70 5.44
C LYS A 18 -23.68 17.27 5.98
N LYS A 19 -24.88 16.91 6.46
CA LYS A 19 -25.22 15.52 6.82
C LYS A 19 -25.04 14.68 5.56
N LYS A 20 -24.05 13.77 5.54
CA LYS A 20 -23.90 12.80 4.45
C LYS A 20 -25.21 11.98 4.37
N ALA A 21 -25.84 11.98 3.20
CA ALA A 21 -27.02 11.17 2.94
C ALA A 21 -26.69 9.69 3.23
N ARG A 22 -27.58 8.99 3.94
CA ARG A 22 -27.46 7.55 4.17
C ARG A 22 -27.65 6.85 2.81
N LYS A 23 -26.63 6.13 2.34
CA LYS A 23 -26.73 5.31 1.12
C LYS A 23 -27.76 4.20 1.34
N ASP A 24 -28.57 3.92 0.32
CA ASP A 24 -29.53 2.81 0.30
C ASP A 24 -28.79 1.48 0.55
N PRO A 25 -29.15 0.72 1.61
CA PRO A 25 -28.52 -0.56 1.92
C PRO A 25 -28.70 -1.63 0.83
N ASN A 26 -29.66 -1.44 -0.08
CA ASN A 26 -29.93 -2.34 -1.21
C ASN A 26 -29.37 -1.84 -2.55
N SER A 27 -28.63 -0.73 -2.55
CA SER A 27 -27.95 -0.29 -3.77
C SER A 27 -26.89 -1.33 -4.19
N PRO A 28 -26.80 -1.69 -5.48
CA PRO A 28 -25.79 -2.63 -5.94
C PRO A 28 -24.39 -2.09 -5.59
N PHE A 29 -23.55 -2.96 -5.02
CA PHE A 29 -22.18 -2.60 -4.70
C PHE A 29 -21.37 -2.44 -5.99
N ILE A 30 -21.21 -1.21 -6.44
CA ILE A 30 -20.39 -0.86 -7.60
C ILE A 30 -18.96 -0.65 -7.10
N ARG A 31 -18.04 -1.54 -7.51
CA ARG A 31 -16.59 -1.34 -7.29
C ARG A 31 -16.11 -0.21 -8.19
N GLU A 32 -15.40 0.74 -7.60
CA GLU A 32 -14.72 1.78 -8.38
C GLU A 32 -13.60 1.14 -9.20
N LYS A 33 -13.49 1.52 -10.48
CA LYS A 33 -12.41 1.04 -11.35
C LYS A 33 -11.11 1.74 -11.00
N LEU A 34 -10.05 0.94 -10.90
CA LEU A 34 -8.69 1.41 -10.70
C LEU A 34 -8.03 1.66 -12.05
N GLU A 35 -7.16 2.66 -12.09
CA GLU A 35 -6.34 3.00 -13.25
C GLU A 35 -4.88 3.07 -12.80
N LEU A 36 -3.96 2.56 -13.63
CA LEU A 36 -2.54 2.73 -13.38
C LEU A 36 -2.05 4.07 -13.98
N PRO A 37 -0.98 4.65 -13.44
CA PRO A 37 -0.35 5.84 -14.00
C PRO A 37 0.02 5.62 -15.46
N GLU A 38 0.04 6.72 -16.22
CA GLU A 38 0.54 6.76 -17.61
C GLU A 38 -0.16 5.78 -18.57
N GLY A 39 -1.35 5.27 -18.20
CA GLY A 39 -2.11 4.33 -19.03
C GLY A 39 -1.54 2.91 -19.08
N HIS A 40 -0.62 2.56 -18.17
CA HIS A 40 -0.10 1.20 -18.07
C HIS A 40 -1.21 0.20 -17.72
N ASN A 41 -1.02 -1.06 -18.06
CA ASN A 41 -2.00 -2.14 -17.80
C ASN A 41 -1.42 -3.33 -17.01
N LYS A 42 -0.11 -3.29 -16.71
CA LYS A 42 0.62 -4.35 -16.02
C LYS A 42 1.17 -3.86 -14.69
N LEU A 43 1.02 -4.67 -13.64
CA LEU A 43 1.35 -4.30 -12.26
C LEU A 43 2.07 -5.44 -11.52
N LEU A 44 3.12 -5.11 -10.78
CA LEU A 44 3.63 -6.01 -9.73
C LEU A 44 2.97 -5.68 -8.39
N LEU A 45 2.28 -6.65 -7.79
CA LEU A 45 1.61 -6.49 -6.50
C LEU A 45 2.41 -7.19 -5.39
N HIS A 46 3.08 -6.41 -4.54
CA HIS A 46 3.69 -6.95 -3.33
C HIS A 46 2.62 -7.34 -2.30
N SER A 47 2.54 -8.64 -2.01
CA SER A 47 1.68 -9.23 -0.99
C SER A 47 2.52 -9.79 0.16
N CYS A 48 2.17 -9.41 1.39
CA CYS A 48 2.88 -9.88 2.58
C CYS A 48 2.04 -10.84 3.45
N CYS A 49 0.76 -11.03 3.11
CA CYS A 49 -0.22 -11.84 3.86
C CYS A 49 -1.51 -11.99 3.06
N ALA A 50 -2.08 -13.20 2.99
CA ALA A 50 -3.29 -13.48 2.20
C ALA A 50 -4.61 -12.84 2.68
N PRO A 51 -4.96 -12.81 3.98
CA PRO A 51 -6.22 -12.18 4.42
C PRO A 51 -6.25 -10.67 4.18
N CYS A 52 -5.09 -10.02 4.07
CA CYS A 52 -4.98 -8.58 3.86
C CYS A 52 -4.84 -8.19 2.38
N SER A 53 -4.91 -9.13 1.44
CA SER A 53 -4.75 -8.83 0.01
C SER A 53 -5.98 -9.15 -0.83
N GLY A 54 -6.91 -9.98 -0.32
CA GLY A 54 -8.09 -10.43 -1.08
C GLY A 54 -8.92 -9.29 -1.68
N GLU A 55 -9.32 -8.30 -0.88
CA GLU A 55 -10.14 -7.17 -1.38
C GLU A 55 -9.40 -6.34 -2.45
N VAL A 56 -8.10 -6.09 -2.24
CA VAL A 56 -7.25 -5.35 -3.19
C VAL A 56 -7.08 -6.15 -4.48
N MET A 57 -6.75 -7.43 -4.40
CA MET A 57 -6.58 -8.31 -5.55
C MET A 57 -7.88 -8.42 -6.37
N GLU A 58 -9.02 -8.57 -5.70
CA GLU A 58 -10.33 -8.57 -6.36
C GLU A 58 -10.66 -7.22 -7.00
N ALA A 59 -10.29 -6.09 -6.39
CA ALA A 59 -10.49 -4.77 -6.97
C ALA A 59 -9.62 -4.56 -8.23
N ILE A 60 -8.37 -5.03 -8.22
CA ILE A 60 -7.47 -4.99 -9.38
C ILE A 60 -8.03 -5.88 -10.50
N LEU A 61 -8.45 -7.11 -10.19
CA LEU A 61 -9.12 -8.02 -11.13
C LEU A 61 -10.38 -7.40 -11.74
N ALA A 62 -11.27 -6.83 -10.91
CA ALA A 62 -12.51 -6.20 -11.36
C ALA A 62 -12.27 -4.95 -12.22
N SER A 63 -11.09 -4.33 -12.09
CA SER A 63 -10.66 -3.20 -12.90
C SER A 63 -10.06 -3.62 -14.25
N GLY A 64 -9.82 -4.92 -14.46
CA GLY A 64 -9.24 -5.46 -15.70
C GLY A 64 -7.73 -5.21 -15.82
N ILE A 65 -7.05 -4.92 -14.72
CA ILE A 65 -5.59 -4.72 -14.69
C ILE A 65 -4.90 -6.07 -14.64
N GLU A 66 -3.92 -6.29 -15.51
CA GLU A 66 -3.03 -7.45 -15.43
C GLU A 66 -2.06 -7.24 -14.26
N PHE A 67 -1.99 -8.20 -13.35
CA PHE A 67 -1.02 -8.13 -12.27
C PHE A 67 -0.39 -9.47 -11.96
N THR A 68 0.81 -9.41 -11.39
CA THR A 68 1.54 -10.55 -10.85
C THR A 68 1.69 -10.36 -9.35
N ILE A 69 1.46 -11.43 -8.59
CA ILE A 69 1.61 -11.41 -7.14
C ILE A 69 3.07 -11.69 -6.80
N TYR A 70 3.70 -10.78 -6.06
CA TYR A 70 5.04 -10.93 -5.51
C TYR A 70 4.94 -11.14 -3.99
N PHE A 71 5.18 -12.37 -3.53
CA PHE A 71 5.09 -12.70 -2.11
C PHE A 71 6.45 -12.57 -1.45
N TYR A 72 6.59 -11.59 -0.54
CA TYR A 72 7.83 -11.38 0.20
C TYR A 72 7.56 -10.79 1.59
N ASN A 73 7.89 -11.53 2.64
CA ASN A 73 7.77 -11.03 4.01
C ASN A 73 8.65 -11.85 4.96
N PRO A 74 9.93 -11.46 5.12
CA PRO A 74 10.90 -12.21 5.92
C PRO A 74 10.65 -12.12 7.43
N ASN A 75 9.78 -11.20 7.89
CA ASN A 75 9.42 -10.98 9.30
C ASN A 75 8.33 -11.94 9.82
N ILE A 76 7.70 -12.76 8.98
CA ILE A 76 6.69 -13.71 9.49
C ILE A 76 7.39 -14.86 10.18
N HIS A 77 7.14 -15.01 11.47
CA HIS A 77 7.62 -16.13 12.28
C HIS A 77 6.49 -16.72 13.12
N PRO A 78 6.52 -18.03 13.41
CA PRO A 78 7.50 -19.03 12.93
C PRO A 78 7.29 -19.41 11.45
N LEU A 79 8.21 -20.18 10.85
CA LEU A 79 8.17 -20.60 9.43
C LEU A 79 6.81 -21.19 9.04
N LYS A 80 6.17 -21.95 9.93
CA LYS A 80 4.83 -22.51 9.70
C LYS A 80 3.81 -21.45 9.32
N GLU A 81 3.81 -20.29 9.99
CA GLU A 81 2.91 -19.17 9.68
C GLU A 81 3.22 -18.55 8.32
N TYR A 82 4.51 -18.43 7.97
CA TYR A 82 4.93 -17.93 6.66
C TYR A 82 4.40 -18.83 5.54
N LEU A 83 4.55 -20.15 5.68
CA LEU A 83 4.06 -21.12 4.71
C LEU A 83 2.54 -21.11 4.57
N ILE A 84 1.78 -20.97 5.66
CA ILE A 84 0.32 -20.86 5.61
C ILE A 84 -0.10 -19.62 4.82
N ARG A 85 0.52 -18.46 5.10
CA ARG A 85 0.21 -17.21 4.38
C ARG A 85 0.61 -17.26 2.91
N LYS A 86 1.71 -17.95 2.60
CA LYS A 86 2.15 -18.21 1.22
C LYS A 86 1.12 -19.05 0.49
N GLU A 87 0.74 -20.19 1.05
CA GLU A 87 -0.17 -21.14 0.40
C GLU A 87 -1.53 -20.52 0.10
N GLU A 88 -2.04 -19.67 0.99
CA GLU A 88 -3.31 -18.98 0.73
C GLU A 88 -3.20 -17.97 -0.43
N ASN A 89 -2.07 -17.28 -0.60
CA ASN A 89 -1.84 -16.45 -1.80
C ASN A 89 -1.73 -17.32 -3.07
N ILE A 90 -1.03 -18.45 -3.00
CA ILE A 90 -0.92 -19.40 -4.12
C ILE A 90 -2.31 -19.92 -4.51
N ARG A 91 -3.15 -20.24 -3.52
CA ARG A 91 -4.52 -20.69 -3.76
C ARG A 91 -5.36 -19.63 -4.45
N PHE A 92 -5.28 -18.37 -4.00
CA PHE A 92 -5.94 -17.25 -4.66
C PHE A 92 -5.44 -17.09 -6.10
N ALA A 93 -4.11 -17.09 -6.30
CA ALA A 93 -3.49 -16.94 -7.60
C ALA A 93 -3.95 -18.02 -8.59
N LYS A 94 -3.94 -19.29 -8.17
CA LYS A 94 -4.42 -20.43 -8.96
C LYS A 94 -5.90 -20.31 -9.31
N LYS A 95 -6.75 -19.89 -8.35
CA LYS A 95 -8.20 -19.76 -8.56
C LYS A 95 -8.54 -18.74 -9.66
N PHE A 96 -7.78 -17.66 -9.76
CA PHE A 96 -8.04 -16.57 -10.71
C PHE A 96 -7.07 -16.54 -11.91
N GLY A 97 -6.17 -17.52 -12.03
CA GLY A 97 -5.20 -17.58 -13.14
C GLY A 97 -4.14 -16.47 -13.09
N ILE A 98 -3.81 -15.97 -11.89
CA ILE A 98 -2.85 -14.87 -11.69
C ILE A 98 -1.43 -15.45 -11.55
N PRO A 99 -0.41 -14.90 -12.23
CA PRO A 99 0.99 -15.28 -11.99
C PRO A 99 1.42 -14.99 -10.54
N PHE A 100 2.19 -15.91 -9.96
CA PHE A 100 2.65 -15.83 -8.58
C PHE A 100 4.17 -16.05 -8.51
N ILE A 101 4.85 -15.14 -7.82
CA ILE A 101 6.29 -15.16 -7.58
C ILE A 101 6.51 -15.33 -6.07
N ASP A 102 7.23 -16.40 -5.72
CA ASP A 102 7.69 -16.68 -4.37
C ASP A 102 9.10 -16.13 -4.20
N ALA A 103 9.26 -15.05 -3.45
CA ALA A 103 10.57 -14.50 -3.16
C ALA A 103 11.23 -15.21 -1.98
N ASP A 104 12.56 -15.24 -1.96
CA ASP A 104 13.34 -15.92 -0.94
C ASP A 104 12.96 -15.48 0.47
N TYR A 105 12.75 -16.45 1.36
CA TYR A 105 12.47 -16.20 2.77
C TYR A 105 13.75 -15.82 3.53
N ASP A 106 14.27 -14.63 3.25
CA ASP A 106 15.53 -14.10 3.79
C ASP A 106 15.39 -13.60 5.24
N ARG A 107 15.07 -14.55 6.12
CA ARG A 107 14.85 -14.32 7.54
C ARG A 107 16.11 -13.80 8.25
N GLN A 108 17.28 -14.34 7.93
CA GLN A 108 18.49 -14.02 8.68
C GLN A 108 18.88 -12.56 8.46
N ASN A 109 18.89 -12.08 7.21
CA ASN A 109 19.11 -10.67 6.89
C ASN A 109 18.10 -9.76 7.60
N TRP A 110 16.83 -10.18 7.70
CA TRP A 110 15.84 -9.42 8.45
C TRP A 110 16.20 -9.28 9.93
N PHE A 111 16.60 -10.38 10.59
CA PHE A 111 17.05 -10.34 12.00
C PHE A 111 18.30 -9.46 12.17
N ASP A 112 19.25 -9.55 11.24
CA ASP A 112 20.49 -8.78 11.30
C ASP A 112 20.20 -7.27 11.18
N ARG A 113 19.26 -6.87 10.30
CA ARG A 113 18.79 -5.48 10.17
C ARG A 113 17.95 -5.01 11.36
N ALA A 114 17.21 -5.91 12.00
CA ALA A 114 16.34 -5.60 13.14
C ALA A 114 17.08 -5.52 14.49
N LYS A 115 18.32 -5.99 14.54
CA LYS A 115 19.13 -6.03 15.75
C LYS A 115 19.31 -4.64 16.35
N GLY A 116 19.04 -4.49 17.64
CA GLY A 116 19.05 -3.21 18.36
C GLY A 116 17.76 -2.40 18.25
N MET A 117 16.75 -2.89 17.51
CA MET A 117 15.43 -2.26 17.39
C MET A 117 14.33 -3.09 18.08
N GLU A 118 14.69 -4.02 18.96
CA GLU A 118 13.76 -4.99 19.56
C GLU A 118 12.67 -4.31 20.39
N CYS A 119 13.03 -3.22 21.06
CA CYS A 119 12.16 -2.44 21.94
C CYS A 119 11.51 -1.22 21.26
N GLU A 120 11.75 -1.02 19.96
CA GLU A 120 11.13 0.08 19.22
C GLU A 120 9.60 -0.07 19.19
N PRO A 121 8.84 1.03 19.39
CA PRO A 121 7.40 0.98 19.35
C PRO A 121 6.88 0.69 17.94
N GLU A 122 5.65 0.20 17.85
CA GLU A 122 4.93 0.11 16.57
C GLU A 122 4.87 1.49 15.90
N ARG A 123 5.02 1.54 14.57
CA ARG A 123 5.22 2.77 13.77
C ARG A 123 6.56 3.48 13.99
N GLY A 124 7.43 2.93 14.82
CA GLY A 124 8.81 3.38 14.99
C GLY A 124 9.73 2.94 13.84
N ILE A 125 11.04 3.12 14.05
CA ILE A 125 12.06 2.88 13.01
C ILE A 125 12.13 1.42 12.55
N ARG A 126 11.77 0.45 13.41
CA ARG A 126 11.72 -0.97 13.04
C ARG A 126 10.68 -1.23 11.95
N CYS A 127 9.54 -0.54 12.01
CA CYS A 127 8.51 -0.65 10.99
C CYS A 127 9.01 -0.05 9.66
N THR A 128 9.66 1.11 9.69
CA THR A 128 10.30 1.71 8.51
C THR A 128 11.29 0.75 7.87
N MET A 129 12.27 0.24 8.63
CA MET A 129 13.26 -0.73 8.15
C MET A 129 12.60 -1.96 7.52
N CYS A 130 11.57 -2.48 8.18
CA CYS A 130 10.86 -3.67 7.72
C CYS A 130 10.06 -3.42 6.44
N PHE A 131 9.56 -2.21 6.20
CA PHE A 131 8.88 -1.85 4.97
C PHE A 131 9.87 -1.55 3.85
N ASP A 132 10.95 -0.82 4.14
CA ASP A 132 12.03 -0.54 3.19
C ASP A 132 12.57 -1.84 2.58
N MET A 133 12.97 -2.81 3.40
CA MET A 133 13.46 -4.11 2.91
C MET A 133 12.47 -4.81 1.95
N ARG A 134 11.16 -4.68 2.19
CA ARG A 134 10.13 -5.30 1.35
C ARG A 134 9.92 -4.57 0.04
N PHE A 135 9.88 -3.24 0.10
CA PHE A 135 9.68 -2.41 -1.08
C PHE A 135 10.91 -2.36 -1.97
N GLU A 136 12.12 -2.32 -1.40
CA GLU A 136 13.39 -2.48 -2.13
C GLU A 136 13.35 -3.73 -2.99
N LYS A 137 13.08 -4.90 -2.39
CA LYS A 137 13.01 -6.17 -3.10
C LYS A 137 11.90 -6.23 -4.16
N ALA A 138 10.75 -5.65 -3.89
CA ALA A 138 9.66 -5.60 -4.86
C ALA A 138 9.99 -4.67 -6.04
N ALA A 139 10.61 -3.52 -5.78
CA ALA A 139 10.98 -2.54 -6.79
C ALA A 139 12.13 -3.06 -7.67
N GLU A 140 13.14 -3.70 -7.08
CA GLU A 140 14.23 -4.39 -7.77
C GLU A 140 13.65 -5.44 -8.74
N TYR A 141 12.80 -6.34 -8.25
CA TYR A 141 12.18 -7.36 -9.08
C TYR A 141 11.34 -6.76 -10.21
N ALA A 142 10.55 -5.73 -9.90
CA ALA A 142 9.72 -5.04 -10.88
C ALA A 142 10.56 -4.45 -12.02
N HIS A 143 11.67 -3.78 -11.68
CA HIS A 143 12.60 -3.20 -12.63
C HIS A 143 13.26 -4.27 -13.52
N GLU A 144 13.83 -5.32 -12.91
CA GLU A 144 14.53 -6.39 -13.62
C GLU A 144 13.63 -7.18 -14.58
N HIS A 145 12.33 -7.27 -14.27
CA HIS A 145 11.35 -8.06 -15.03
C HIS A 145 10.42 -7.20 -15.89
N GLY A 146 10.73 -5.92 -16.07
CA GLY A 146 10.01 -5.02 -16.97
C GLY A 146 8.56 -4.76 -16.58
N PHE A 147 8.25 -4.71 -15.28
CA PHE A 147 6.97 -4.18 -14.81
C PHE A 147 7.03 -2.65 -14.87
N PRO A 148 6.01 -1.96 -15.42
CA PRO A 148 6.02 -0.50 -15.46
C PRO A 148 5.66 0.12 -14.10
N VAL A 149 4.89 -0.61 -13.28
CA VAL A 149 4.33 -0.13 -12.02
C VAL A 149 4.40 -1.23 -10.97
N PHE A 150 4.68 -0.87 -9.71
CA PHE A 150 4.50 -1.75 -8.56
C PHE A 150 3.67 -1.10 -7.45
N THR A 151 3.03 -1.93 -6.62
CA THR A 151 2.23 -1.50 -5.47
C THR A 151 2.26 -2.54 -4.35
N SER A 152 1.56 -2.29 -3.24
CA SER A 152 1.44 -3.26 -2.15
C SER A 152 0.11 -3.24 -1.41
N CYS A 153 -0.31 -4.40 -0.90
CA CYS A 153 -1.45 -4.56 0.00
C CYS A 153 -1.19 -4.11 1.46
N LEU A 154 0.00 -3.58 1.79
CA LEU A 154 0.34 -3.20 3.16
C LEU A 154 -0.62 -2.15 3.77
N GLY A 155 -1.29 -1.36 2.91
CA GLY A 155 -2.11 -0.21 3.27
C GLY A 155 -3.52 -0.51 3.80
N ILE A 156 -3.94 -1.78 3.88
CA ILE A 156 -5.27 -2.14 4.42
C ILE A 156 -5.29 -2.10 5.96
N SER A 157 -4.14 -2.19 6.63
CA SER A 157 -4.10 -2.31 8.09
C SER A 157 -4.36 -0.98 8.80
N ARG A 158 -5.45 -0.91 9.57
CA ARG A 158 -5.76 0.23 10.48
C ARG A 158 -4.67 0.54 11.50
N TRP A 159 -3.78 -0.41 11.77
CA TRP A 159 -2.76 -0.30 12.80
C TRP A 159 -1.48 0.36 12.30
N LYS A 160 -1.26 0.40 10.98
CA LYS A 160 -0.04 0.95 10.39
C LYS A 160 -0.19 2.43 10.06
N ASP A 161 0.95 3.09 9.93
CA ASP A 161 1.02 4.46 9.43
C ASP A 161 1.14 4.45 7.89
N MET A 162 0.14 5.01 7.22
CA MET A 162 0.09 5.07 5.76
C MET A 162 1.14 5.99 5.15
N ASN A 163 1.49 7.08 5.83
CA ASN A 163 2.55 7.98 5.37
C ASN A 163 3.89 7.28 5.45
N GLN A 164 4.12 6.53 6.53
CA GLN A 164 5.32 5.70 6.68
C GLN A 164 5.41 4.66 5.55
N ILE A 165 4.35 3.88 5.31
CA ILE A 165 4.34 2.85 4.25
C ILE A 165 4.58 3.46 2.87
N ASN A 166 3.80 4.48 2.51
CA ASN A 166 3.91 5.08 1.18
C ASN A 166 5.28 5.76 1.00
N GLY A 167 5.82 6.38 2.05
CA GLY A 167 7.17 6.93 2.04
C GLY A 167 8.24 5.88 1.75
N CYS A 168 8.13 4.68 2.34
CA CYS A 168 9.05 3.57 2.03
C CYS A 168 8.91 3.12 0.57
N GLY A 169 7.67 3.02 0.06
CA GLY A 169 7.41 2.66 -1.32
C GLY A 169 7.96 3.68 -2.33
N HIS A 170 7.79 4.98 -2.08
CA HIS A 170 8.35 6.04 -2.93
C HIS A 170 9.88 6.02 -2.93
N ARG A 171 10.53 5.88 -1.77
CA ARG A 171 12.00 5.76 -1.70
C ARG A 171 12.53 4.57 -2.50
N ALA A 172 11.87 3.41 -2.40
CA ALA A 172 12.24 2.24 -3.19
C ALA A 172 12.08 2.49 -4.69
N ALA A 173 10.98 3.15 -5.09
CA ALA A 173 10.71 3.49 -6.47
C ALA A 173 11.77 4.45 -7.06
N GLU A 174 12.16 5.47 -6.30
CA GLU A 174 13.21 6.42 -6.68
C GLU A 174 14.55 5.72 -6.93
N ASN A 175 14.94 4.80 -6.04
CA ASN A 175 16.20 4.06 -6.15
C ASN A 175 16.28 3.16 -7.38
N THR A 176 15.14 2.67 -7.88
CA THR A 176 15.07 1.76 -9.03
C THR A 176 14.46 2.40 -10.29
N MET A 177 14.22 3.72 -10.28
CA MET A 177 13.53 4.44 -11.35
C MET A 177 12.17 3.82 -11.75
N MET A 178 11.39 3.40 -10.75
CA MET A 178 10.10 2.72 -10.92
C MET A 178 8.92 3.63 -10.58
N LEU A 179 7.73 3.31 -11.10
CA LEU A 179 6.48 3.96 -10.68
C LEU A 179 5.84 3.20 -9.50
N PHE A 180 5.56 3.93 -8.42
CA PHE A 180 4.87 3.41 -7.24
C PHE A 180 3.52 4.14 -7.03
N THR A 181 2.42 3.38 -6.95
CA THR A 181 1.06 3.93 -6.88
C THR A 181 0.49 4.08 -5.48
N GLY A 182 1.28 3.84 -4.42
CA GLY A 182 0.78 3.82 -3.04
C GLY A 182 0.02 2.53 -2.71
N THR A 183 -0.32 2.33 -1.43
CA THR A 183 -0.80 1.04 -0.91
C THR A 183 -2.30 0.93 -0.60
N THR A 184 -3.05 2.02 -0.78
CA THR A 184 -4.51 1.99 -0.84
C THR A 184 -4.93 1.93 -2.30
N THR A 185 -6.08 1.35 -2.61
CA THR A 185 -6.76 1.34 -3.92
C THR A 185 -7.15 2.74 -4.44
N GLY A 186 -6.34 3.74 -4.16
CA GLY A 186 -6.44 5.08 -4.68
C GLY A 186 -5.54 5.22 -5.89
N ALA A 187 -6.07 4.87 -7.06
CA ALA A 187 -5.85 5.63 -8.29
C ALA A 187 -6.43 7.06 -8.16
N LYS A 188 -6.20 7.72 -7.02
CA LYS A 188 -6.71 9.02 -6.61
C LYS A 188 -5.67 9.69 -5.72
N LYS A 189 -4.54 10.07 -6.35
CA LYS A 189 -3.70 11.25 -6.06
C LYS A 189 -2.38 11.15 -6.82
N ALA A 190 -2.47 11.21 -8.14
CA ALA A 190 -1.36 11.64 -9.00
C ALA A 190 -1.87 12.77 -9.91
N ALA A 191 -2.51 13.77 -9.30
CA ALA A 191 -2.95 15.02 -9.94
C ALA A 191 -3.43 15.95 -8.83
N HIS A 192 -2.49 16.68 -8.22
CA HIS A 192 -2.66 17.96 -7.49
C HIS A 192 -1.42 18.17 -6.63
N ASN A 193 -0.33 18.52 -7.32
CA ASN A 193 0.67 19.44 -6.80
C ASN A 193 0.89 20.47 -7.92
N GLU A 194 -0.04 21.43 -7.97
CA GLU A 194 0.23 22.82 -8.31
C GLU A 194 -0.18 23.65 -7.10
#